data_AF-A0A2M8QEK3-F1
#
_entry.id   AF-A0A2M8QEK3-F1
#
_cell.length_a   1.000
_cell.length_b   1.000
_cell.length_c   1.000
_cell.angle_alpha   90.00
_cell.angle_beta   90.00
_cell.angle_gamma   90.00
#
_symmetry.space_group_name_H-M   'P 1'
#
loop_
_entity.id
_entity.type
_entity.pdbx_description
1 polymer ?
#
loop_
_entity_poly.entity_id
_entity_poly.type
_entity_poly.pdbx_seq_one_letter_code
_entity_poly.pdbx_strand_id
1 'polypeptide(L)'
;MEKVLDRVIHRPTQTADYWSALTITADDADFLYGFILEAGKPQRLADLARALIGYRVNQENAALRRQWSDHTVYQPKKRYAVGDRLVFPALKFASGQVVEVRPGNNPDLGEFEVIAVQFDDGRRREFAANYHRSHRLND
;
A
#
# COMPACT_ATOMS: atom_id res chain seq x y z
N MET A 1 -31.06 4.27 -0.22
CA MET A 1 -30.05 3.54 0.59
C MET A 1 -28.89 3.17 -0.31
N GLU A 2 -28.11 4.16 -0.73
CA GLU A 2 -27.13 3.99 -1.80
C GLU A 2 -25.99 4.97 -1.56
N LYS A 3 -25.03 4.57 -0.70
CA LYS A 3 -23.74 5.26 -0.52
C LYS A 3 -22.77 4.52 0.40
N VAL A 4 -22.62 3.21 0.20
CA VAL A 4 -21.41 2.49 0.66
C VAL A 4 -20.86 1.74 -0.54
N LEU A 5 -20.67 2.47 -1.65
CA LEU A 5 -19.99 1.95 -2.82
C LEU A 5 -18.51 1.86 -2.46
N ASP A 6 -18.09 0.63 -2.17
CA ASP A 6 -16.86 0.02 -2.66
C ASP A 6 -15.79 1.06 -3.01
N ARG A 7 -15.07 1.55 -1.98
CA ARG A 7 -13.81 2.27 -2.19
C ARG A 7 -12.73 1.24 -2.57
N VAL A 8 -12.99 0.47 -3.61
CA VAL A 8 -11.97 -0.34 -4.29
C VAL A 8 -11.00 0.68 -4.85
N ILE A 9 -9.78 0.66 -4.33
CA ILE A 9 -8.73 1.53 -4.82
C ILE A 9 -8.40 1.07 -6.22
N HIS A 10 -8.94 1.79 -7.20
CA HIS A 10 -8.61 1.62 -8.59
C HIS A 10 -7.13 1.99 -8.73
N ARG A 11 -6.31 1.00 -9.08
CA ARG A 11 -4.90 1.17 -9.40
C ARG A 11 -4.78 1.08 -10.91
N PRO A 12 -4.88 2.21 -11.65
CA PRO A 12 -4.72 2.22 -13.10
C PRO A 12 -3.54 1.37 -13.56
N THR A 13 -2.37 1.46 -12.91
CA THR A 13 -1.17 0.71 -13.34
C THR A 13 -1.30 -0.83 -13.21
N GLN A 14 -2.35 -1.33 -12.57
CA GLN A 14 -2.64 -2.77 -12.42
C GLN A 14 -3.71 -3.29 -13.40
N THR A 15 -4.22 -2.46 -14.32
CA THR A 15 -5.21 -2.88 -15.31
C THR A 15 -4.60 -2.93 -16.71
N ALA A 16 -5.09 -3.85 -17.56
CA ALA A 16 -4.65 -3.95 -18.95
C ALA A 16 -5.05 -2.69 -19.75
N ASP A 17 -6.24 -2.16 -19.48
CA ASP A 17 -6.79 -0.98 -20.16
C ASP A 17 -5.85 0.23 -20.05
N TYR A 18 -5.29 0.49 -18.86
CA TYR A 18 -4.32 1.57 -18.65
C TYR A 18 -3.10 1.46 -19.57
N TRP A 19 -2.53 0.25 -19.70
CA TRP A 19 -1.34 0.04 -20.51
C TRP A 19 -1.66 0.04 -22.01
N SER A 20 -2.86 -0.39 -22.41
CA SER A 20 -3.30 -0.33 -23.80
C SER A 20 -3.52 1.09 -24.30
N ALA A 21 -3.88 2.02 -23.40
CA ALA A 21 -4.09 3.43 -23.68
C ALA A 21 -2.87 4.30 -23.30
N LEU A 22 -1.69 3.70 -23.14
CA LEU A 22 -0.48 4.39 -22.72
C LEU A 22 -0.06 5.46 -23.75
N THR A 23 -0.06 6.72 -23.31
CA THR A 23 0.60 7.83 -23.99
C THR A 23 1.80 8.28 -23.18
N ILE A 24 2.94 8.44 -23.85
CA ILE A 24 4.19 8.94 -23.25
C ILE A 24 4.04 10.44 -22.96
N THR A 25 4.31 10.84 -21.73
CA THR A 25 4.28 12.23 -21.27
C THR A 25 5.67 12.85 -21.29
N ALA A 26 5.76 14.16 -21.07
CA ALA A 26 7.04 14.84 -20.89
C ALA A 26 7.81 14.29 -19.69
N ASP A 27 7.14 14.08 -18.55
CA ASP A 27 7.75 13.52 -17.33
C ASP A 27 8.33 12.11 -17.56
N ASP A 28 7.71 11.29 -18.41
CA ASP A 28 8.26 9.99 -18.78
C ASP A 28 9.53 10.13 -19.60
N ALA A 29 9.55 11.06 -20.55
CA ALA A 29 10.71 11.33 -21.39
C ALA A 29 11.88 11.85 -20.56
N ASP A 30 11.62 12.78 -19.63
CA ASP A 30 12.63 13.32 -18.72
C ASP A 30 13.20 12.23 -17.80
N PHE A 31 12.33 11.36 -17.26
CA PHE A 31 12.76 10.21 -16.46
C PHE A 31 13.65 9.26 -17.26
N LEU A 32 13.23 8.88 -18.48
CA LEU A 32 14.00 7.96 -19.32
C LEU A 32 15.32 8.58 -19.80
N TYR A 33 15.34 9.90 -20.03
CA TYR A 33 16.57 10.62 -20.34
C TYR A 33 17.56 10.54 -19.18
N GLY A 34 17.11 10.81 -17.95
CA GLY A 34 17.92 10.63 -16.74
C GLY A 34 18.44 9.20 -16.60
N PHE A 35 17.58 8.20 -16.82
CA PHE A 35 17.96 6.78 -16.76
C PHE A 35 19.06 6.42 -17.77
N ILE A 36 19.01 6.95 -19.00
CA ILE A 36 20.05 6.74 -20.02
C ILE A 36 21.36 7.41 -19.61
N LEU A 37 21.28 8.65 -19.10
CA LEU A 37 22.46 9.40 -18.65
C LEU A 37 23.17 8.70 -17.49
N GLU A 38 22.42 8.24 -16.48
CA GLU A 38 22.96 7.50 -15.33
C GLU A 38 23.67 6.21 -15.77
N ALA A 39 23.12 5.52 -16.77
CA ALA A 39 23.74 4.32 -17.31
C ALA A 39 24.96 4.63 -18.21
N GLY A 40 25.14 5.88 -18.65
CA GLY A 40 26.24 6.34 -19.49
C GLY A 40 26.28 5.72 -20.89
N LYS A 41 25.19 5.08 -21.32
CA LYS A 41 25.12 4.37 -22.61
C LYS A 41 23.69 4.21 -23.10
N PRO A 42 23.49 4.06 -24.42
CA PRO A 42 22.18 3.70 -24.97
C PRO A 42 21.61 2.44 -24.32
N GLN A 43 20.31 2.47 -24.05
CA GLN A 43 19.58 1.37 -23.42
C GLN A 43 18.75 0.60 -24.44
N ARG A 44 18.50 -0.68 -24.18
CA ARG A 44 17.57 -1.46 -24.99
C ARG A 44 16.15 -1.02 -24.68
N LEU A 45 15.26 -1.10 -25.68
CA LEU A 45 13.86 -0.74 -25.53
C LEU A 45 13.18 -1.49 -24.37
N ALA A 46 13.49 -2.77 -24.18
CA ALA A 46 12.94 -3.58 -23.08
C ALA A 46 13.36 -3.08 -21.69
N ASP A 47 14.58 -2.55 -21.57
CA ASP A 47 15.10 -2.02 -20.30
C ASP A 47 14.44 -0.66 -20.01
N LEU A 48 14.29 0.19 -21.03
CA LEU A 48 13.56 1.46 -20.94
C LEU A 48 12.08 1.25 -20.58
N ALA A 49 11.41 0.30 -21.23
CA ALA A 49 10.02 -0.03 -20.93
C ALA A 49 9.85 -0.50 -19.48
N ARG A 50 10.75 -1.36 -18.99
CA ARG A 50 10.74 -1.81 -17.59
C ARG A 50 10.96 -0.66 -16.61
N ALA A 51 11.90 0.22 -16.90
CA ALA A 51 12.16 1.40 -16.09
C ALA A 51 10.93 2.32 -16.03
N LEU A 52 10.30 2.59 -17.18
CA LEU A 52 9.08 3.41 -17.27
C LEU A 52 7.91 2.81 -16.49
N ILE A 53 7.68 1.51 -16.62
CA ILE A 53 6.63 0.81 -15.87
C ILE A 53 6.86 0.99 -14.37
N GLY A 54 8.10 0.73 -13.91
CA GLY A 54 8.47 0.91 -12.52
C GLY A 54 8.27 2.35 -12.03
N TYR A 55 8.66 3.33 -12.84
CA TYR A 55 8.48 4.75 -12.55
C TYR A 55 7.01 5.12 -12.36
N ARG A 56 6.13 4.74 -13.29
CA ARG A 56 4.69 5.05 -13.21
C ARG A 56 4.00 4.35 -12.04
N VAL A 57 4.35 3.09 -11.76
CA VAL A 57 3.88 2.37 -10.57
C VAL A 57 4.33 3.10 -9.28
N ASN A 58 5.57 3.59 -9.24
CA ASN A 58 6.09 4.32 -8.08
C ASN A 58 5.42 5.68 -7.89
N GLN A 59 5.13 6.40 -8.97
CA GLN A 59 4.37 7.65 -8.92
C GLN A 59 2.95 7.42 -8.38
N GLU A 60 2.24 6.41 -8.89
CA GLU A 60 0.91 6.04 -8.39
C GLU A 60 0.97 5.69 -6.90
N ASN A 61 1.93 4.85 -6.49
CA ASN A 61 2.13 4.51 -5.09
C ASN A 61 2.47 5.75 -4.23
N ALA A 62 3.23 6.72 -4.75
CA ALA A 62 3.54 7.96 -4.05
C ALA A 62 2.31 8.86 -3.91
N ALA A 63 1.48 8.98 -4.95
CA ALA A 63 0.22 9.73 -4.89
C ALA A 63 -0.74 9.12 -3.86
N LEU A 64 -0.88 7.80 -3.85
CA LEU A 64 -1.66 7.07 -2.87
C LEU A 64 -1.12 7.27 -1.44
N ARG A 65 0.21 7.20 -1.24
CA ARG A 65 0.85 7.47 0.06
C ARG A 65 0.58 8.89 0.55
N ARG A 66 0.64 9.90 -0.33
CA ARG A 66 0.31 11.30 0.03
C ARG A 66 -1.16 11.46 0.38
N GLN A 67 -2.06 10.77 -0.32
CA GLN A 67 -3.49 10.78 0.00
C GLN A 67 -3.78 10.17 1.39
N TRP A 68 -2.92 9.26 1.87
CA TRP A 68 -3.04 8.60 3.16
C TRP A 68 -2.01 9.04 4.17
N SER A 69 -1.28 10.14 3.96
CA SER A 69 -0.29 10.65 4.91
C SER A 69 -0.91 10.94 6.28
N ASP A 70 -2.19 11.30 6.28
CA ASP A 70 -2.97 11.60 7.49
C ASP A 70 -3.54 10.34 8.15
N HIS A 71 -3.34 9.15 7.55
CA HIS A 71 -3.88 7.89 8.04
C HIS A 71 -2.76 6.95 8.48
N THR A 72 -2.93 6.32 9.64
CA THR A 72 -1.91 5.43 10.21
C THR A 72 -1.86 4.11 9.42
N VAL A 73 -0.77 3.87 8.69
CA VAL A 73 -0.55 2.58 8.00
C VAL A 73 -0.35 1.46 9.02
N TYR A 74 -1.09 0.37 8.86
CA TYR A 74 -0.98 -0.81 9.71
C TYR A 74 0.37 -1.51 9.50
N GLN A 75 1.07 -1.76 10.61
CA GLN A 75 2.29 -2.55 10.72
C GLN A 75 2.21 -3.40 11.99
N PRO A 76 2.39 -4.73 11.91
CA PRO A 76 2.28 -5.62 13.08
C PRO A 76 3.14 -5.23 14.28
N LYS A 77 4.31 -4.62 14.06
CA LYS A 77 5.22 -4.19 15.15
C LYS A 77 4.69 -3.03 16.00
N LYS A 78 3.70 -2.27 15.51
CA LYS A 78 3.19 -1.08 16.19
C LYS A 78 2.08 -1.45 17.18
N ARG A 79 1.87 -0.57 18.16
CA ARG A 79 0.71 -0.58 19.05
C ARG A 79 -0.37 0.35 18.50
N TYR A 80 -1.61 0.03 18.82
CA TYR A 80 -2.79 0.79 18.38
C TYR A 80 -3.80 0.88 19.52
N ALA A 81 -4.60 1.94 19.52
CA ALA A 81 -5.67 2.16 20.48
C ALA A 81 -7.04 2.02 19.82
N VAL A 82 -8.06 1.70 20.63
CA VAL A 82 -9.46 1.78 20.18
C VAL A 82 -9.74 3.21 19.70
N GLY A 83 -10.32 3.33 18.51
CA GLY A 83 -10.57 4.60 17.84
C GLY A 83 -9.59 4.93 16.72
N ASP A 84 -8.40 4.31 16.69
CA ASP A 84 -7.40 4.54 15.65
C ASP A 84 -7.93 4.15 14.26
N ARG A 85 -7.70 5.03 13.28
CA ARG A 85 -8.05 4.75 11.88
C ARG A 85 -6.83 4.26 11.13
N LEU A 86 -6.92 3.02 10.62
CA LEU A 86 -5.82 2.31 10.02
C LEU A 86 -6.07 2.02 8.54
N VAL A 87 -4.98 2.05 7.76
CA VAL A 87 -4.98 1.63 6.35
C VAL A 87 -4.15 0.36 6.21
N PHE A 88 -4.66 -0.65 5.49
CA PHE A 88 -4.07 -1.98 5.35
C PHE A 88 -3.51 -2.24 3.94
N PRO A 89 -2.20 -2.03 3.68
CA PRO A 89 -1.62 -2.19 2.35
C PRO A 89 -1.86 -3.57 1.73
N ALA A 90 -1.71 -4.62 2.53
CA ALA A 90 -1.93 -6.01 2.10
C ALA A 90 -3.39 -6.34 1.74
N LEU A 91 -4.34 -5.49 2.17
CA LEU A 91 -5.76 -5.64 1.90
C LEU A 91 -6.24 -4.61 0.88
N LYS A 92 -5.43 -4.36 -0.16
CA LYS A 92 -5.70 -3.33 -1.17
C LYS A 92 -5.99 -1.96 -0.54
N PHE A 93 -5.28 -1.63 0.55
CA PHE A 93 -5.42 -0.38 1.30
C PHE A 93 -6.84 -0.14 1.83
N ALA A 94 -7.55 -1.22 2.15
CA ALA A 94 -8.77 -1.14 2.92
C ALA A 94 -8.54 -0.32 4.21
N SER A 95 -9.51 0.51 4.54
CA SER A 95 -9.49 1.38 5.71
C SER A 95 -10.48 0.88 6.75
N GLY A 96 -10.11 1.02 8.02
CA GLY A 96 -10.98 0.61 9.12
C GLY A 96 -10.57 1.28 10.42
N GLN A 97 -11.45 1.17 11.42
CA GLN A 97 -11.23 1.68 12.76
C GLN A 97 -10.98 0.53 13.73
N VAL A 98 -10.01 0.69 14.63
CA VAL A 98 -9.81 -0.25 15.74
C VAL A 98 -10.98 -0.13 16.71
N VAL A 99 -11.69 -1.22 16.94
CA VAL A 99 -12.85 -1.29 17.83
C VAL A 99 -12.58 -2.06 19.12
N GLU A 100 -11.51 -2.86 19.15
CA GLU A 100 -11.12 -3.64 20.32
C GLU A 100 -9.61 -3.91 20.31
N VAL A 101 -9.00 -3.98 21.48
CA VAL A 101 -7.60 -4.41 21.67
C VAL A 101 -7.56 -5.39 22.83
N ARG A 102 -6.94 -6.55 22.63
CA ARG A 102 -6.81 -7.60 23.65
C ARG A 102 -5.41 -8.22 23.64
N PRO A 103 -4.91 -8.75 24.76
CA PRO A 103 -3.66 -9.49 24.77
C PRO A 103 -3.76 -10.73 23.88
N GLY A 104 -2.71 -10.98 23.10
CA GLY A 104 -2.51 -12.22 22.37
C GLY A 104 -2.11 -13.33 23.33
N ASN A 105 -2.64 -14.54 23.09
CA ASN A 105 -2.30 -15.71 23.89
C ASN A 105 -1.64 -16.75 22.99
N ASN A 106 -0.30 -16.72 22.93
CA ASN A 106 0.49 -17.77 22.31
C ASN A 106 1.82 -17.96 23.07
N PRO A 107 1.99 -19.06 23.82
CA PRO A 107 3.20 -19.35 24.60
C PRO A 107 4.49 -19.31 23.76
N ASP A 108 4.41 -19.71 22.48
CA ASP A 108 5.58 -19.81 21.60
C ASP A 108 5.99 -18.46 20.99
N LEU A 109 5.10 -17.46 21.00
CA LEU A 109 5.34 -16.16 20.35
C LEU A 109 5.74 -15.05 21.31
N GLY A 110 5.50 -15.22 22.61
CA GLY A 110 5.69 -14.19 23.63
C GLY A 110 4.53 -13.18 23.66
N GLU A 111 4.74 -12.03 24.30
CA GLU A 111 3.72 -10.98 24.41
C GLU A 111 3.48 -10.28 23.06
N PHE A 112 2.23 -10.27 22.63
CA PHE A 112 1.73 -9.46 21.52
C PHE A 112 0.27 -9.09 21.78
N GLU A 113 -0.28 -8.18 21.00
CA GLU A 113 -1.68 -7.73 21.09
C GLU A 113 -2.47 -8.20 19.86
N VAL A 114 -3.78 -8.31 19.99
CA VAL A 114 -4.71 -8.53 18.89
C VAL A 114 -5.66 -7.35 18.84
N ILE A 115 -5.71 -6.67 17.70
CA ILE A 115 -6.66 -5.59 17.44
C ILE A 115 -7.82 -6.12 16.60
N ALA A 116 -9.05 -5.78 16.96
CA ALA A 116 -10.19 -5.97 16.09
C ALA A 116 -10.47 -4.68 15.33
N VAL A 117 -10.61 -4.79 14.02
CA VAL A 117 -10.79 -3.64 13.11
C VAL A 117 -12.13 -3.79 12.41
N GLN A 118 -12.95 -2.75 12.53
CA GLN A 118 -14.18 -2.58 11.77
C GLN A 118 -13.85 -1.83 10.48
N PHE A 119 -13.95 -2.52 9.34
CA PHE A 119 -13.72 -1.92 8.03
C PHE A 119 -14.94 -1.13 7.56
N ASP A 120 -14.68 -0.17 6.68
CA ASP A 120 -15.69 0.70 6.07
C ASP A 120 -16.72 -0.06 5.22
N ASP A 121 -16.38 -1.26 4.77
CA ASP A 121 -17.28 -2.18 4.07
C ASP A 121 -18.17 -3.04 5.00
N GLY A 122 -18.10 -2.78 6.31
CA GLY A 122 -18.88 -3.49 7.33
C GLY A 122 -18.24 -4.78 7.84
N ARG A 123 -17.15 -5.27 7.24
CA ARG A 123 -16.46 -6.47 7.73
C ARG A 123 -15.66 -6.17 8.99
N ARG A 124 -15.67 -7.11 9.93
CA ARG A 124 -14.81 -7.09 11.12
C ARG A 124 -13.72 -8.15 10.98
N ARG A 125 -12.45 -7.78 11.23
CA ARG A 125 -11.32 -8.71 11.19
C ARG A 125 -10.33 -8.40 12.31
N GLU A 126 -9.57 -9.42 12.71
CA GLU A 126 -8.52 -9.30 13.73
C GLU A 126 -7.12 -9.29 13.11
N PHE A 127 -6.21 -8.54 13.73
CA PHE A 127 -4.81 -8.42 13.32
C PHE A 127 -3.88 -8.40 14.53
N ALA A 128 -2.65 -8.89 14.36
CA ALA A 128 -1.64 -8.80 15.40
C ALA A 128 -1.13 -7.35 15.54
N ALA A 129 -0.85 -6.91 16.76
CA ALA A 129 -0.20 -5.65 17.10
C ALA A 129 0.87 -5.94 18.15
N ASN A 130 1.77 -4.99 18.39
CA ASN A 130 2.92 -5.18 19.26
C ASN A 130 3.73 -6.46 18.95
N TYR A 131 3.75 -6.88 17.67
CA TYR A 131 4.36 -8.14 17.25
C TYR A 131 5.82 -7.90 16.83
N HIS A 132 6.75 -8.21 17.74
CA HIS A 132 8.16 -7.85 17.60
C HIS A 132 8.98 -8.79 16.69
N ARG A 133 8.42 -9.92 16.23
CA ARG A 133 9.13 -10.81 15.30
C ARG A 133 9.13 -10.26 13.88
N SER A 134 10.08 -10.75 13.08
CA SER A 134 10.20 -10.39 11.66
C SER A 134 8.88 -10.63 10.93
N HIS A 135 8.41 -9.63 10.17
CA HIS A 135 7.18 -9.72 9.39
C HIS A 135 7.31 -8.87 8.14
N ARG A 136 6.88 -9.39 6.99
CA ARG A 136 6.94 -8.71 5.67
C ARG A 136 6.18 -7.37 5.57
N LEU A 137 5.47 -6.97 6.62
CA LEU A 137 4.71 -5.72 6.69
C LEU A 137 5.36 -4.70 7.62
N ASN A 138 6.48 -5.06 8.24
CA ASN A 138 7.25 -4.19 9.13
C ASN A 138 8.39 -3.45 8.38
N ASP A 139 8.66 -3.84 7.14
CA ASP A 139 9.72 -3.35 6.26
C ASP A 139 9.10 -2.62 5.05
#